data_AF-A0A3D1SA87-F1
#
_entry.id   AF-A0A3D1SA87-F1
#
_cell.length_a   1.000
_cell.length_b   1.000
_cell.length_c   1.000
_cell.angle_alpha   90.00
_cell.angle_beta   90.00
_cell.angle_gamma   90.00
#
_symmetry.space_group_name_H-M   'P 1'
#
loop_
_entity.id
_entity.type
_entity.pdbx_description
1 polymer ?
#
loop_
_entity_poly.entity_id
_entity_poly.type
_entity_poly.pdbx_seq_one_letter_code
_entity_poly.pdbx_strand_id
1 'polypeptide(L)' 'MQGSPAWVYAIGFLAQAFFSARLLYQWIVTEKAKKVLSPAAFWILSIFGSYLLFIYGVLRNDFAIILGQFISYYIY' A
#
# COMPACT_ATOMS: atom_id res chain seq x y z
N MET A 1 1.18 25.13 14.01
CA MET A 1 0.95 23.77 13.46
C MET A 1 2.23 22.99 13.62
N GLN A 2 2.36 22.12 14.62
CA GLN A 2 3.53 21.25 14.72
C GLN A 2 3.44 20.26 13.57
N GLY A 3 4.30 20.41 12.55
CA GLY A 3 4.32 19.50 11.41
C GLY A 3 4.71 18.09 11.87
N SER A 4 4.10 17.07 11.26
CA SER A 4 4.49 15.69 11.54
C SER A 4 5.99 15.50 11.29
N PRO A 5 6.69 14.73 12.14
CA PRO A 5 8.12 14.46 11.96
C PRO A 5 8.42 13.87 10.59
N ALA A 6 9.59 14.18 10.01
CA ALA A 6 9.99 13.73 8.67
C ALA A 6 9.92 12.21 8.48
N TRP A 7 10.20 11.43 9.54
CA TRP A 7 10.14 9.97 9.51
C TRP A 7 8.71 9.43 9.29
N VAL A 8 7.67 10.19 9.66
CA VAL A 8 6.27 9.79 9.41
C VAL A 8 6.00 9.79 7.91
N TYR A 9 6.50 10.79 7.17
CA TYR A 9 6.36 10.82 5.71
C TYR A 9 7.13 9.68 5.03
N ALA A 10 8.26 9.24 5.58
CA ALA A 10 8.99 8.10 5.05
C ALA A 10 8.15 6.80 5.08
N ILE A 11 7.31 6.61 6.11
CA ILE A 11 6.36 5.48 6.17
C ILE A 11 5.32 5.59 5.07
N GLY A 12 4.77 6.78 4.83
CA GLY A 12 3.82 7.01 3.73
C GLY A 12 4.43 6.74 2.35
N PHE A 13 5.66 7.20 2.11
CA PHE A 13 6.37 6.90 0.87
C PHE A 13 6.70 5.42 0.72
N LEU A 14 7.07 4.74 1.80
CA LEU A 14 7.30 3.30 1.78
C LEU A 14 6.01 2.53 1.45
N ALA A 15 4.89 2.88 2.08
CA ALA A 15 3.58 2.33 1.75
C ALA A 15 3.25 2.51 0.25
N GLN A 16 3.48 3.72 -0.27
CA GLN A 16 3.28 4.01 -1.69
C GLN A 16 4.21 3.20 -2.60
N ALA A 17 5.46 2.95 -2.18
CA ALA A 17 6.39 2.11 -2.92
C ALA A 17 5.88 0.66 -3.05
N PHE A 18 5.32 0.08 -1.97
CA PHE A 18 4.68 -1.23 -2.03
C PHE A 18 3.46 -1.26 -2.97
N PHE A 19 2.60 -0.24 -2.90
CA PHE A 19 1.44 -0.10 -3.79
C PHE A 19 1.80 0.17 -5.25
N SER A 20 2.96 0.75 -5.53
CA SER A 20 3.48 0.90 -6.89
C SER A 20 4.15 -0.39 -7.37
N ALA A 21 4.91 -1.05 -6.50
CA ALA A 21 5.60 -2.31 -6.80
C ALA A 21 4.63 -3.43 -7.20
N ARG A 22 3.44 -3.51 -6.59
CA ARG A 22 2.43 -4.52 -6.98
C ARG A 22 2.02 -4.39 -8.45
N LEU A 23 1.87 -3.16 -8.95
CA LEU A 23 1.45 -2.88 -10.31
C LEU A 23 2.58 -3.18 -11.29
N LEU A 24 3.80 -2.75 -10.96
CA LEU A 24 5.00 -3.05 -11.75
C LEU A 24 5.22 -4.57 -11.84
N TYR A 25 5.11 -5.27 -10.71
CA TYR A 25 5.28 -6.71 -10.66
C TYR A 25 4.21 -7.44 -11.48
N GLN A 26 2.93 -7.08 -11.30
CA GLN A 26 1.84 -7.63 -12.10
C GLN A 26 2.09 -7.40 -13.58
N TRP A 27 2.44 -6.18 -13.98
CA TRP A 27 2.70 -5.85 -15.38
C TRP A 27 3.83 -6.72 -15.96
N ILE A 28 4.96 -6.83 -15.26
CA ILE A 28 6.09 -7.66 -15.71
C ILE A 28 5.69 -9.14 -15.87
N VAL A 29 4.93 -9.69 -14.92
CA VAL A 29 4.51 -11.09 -14.95
C VAL A 29 3.48 -11.34 -16.06
N THR A 30 2.52 -10.44 -16.22
CA THR A 30 1.48 -10.55 -17.25
C THR A 30 2.04 -10.39 -18.65
N GLU A 31 2.97 -9.46 -18.85
CA GLU A 31 3.69 -9.26 -20.12
C GLU A 31 4.49 -10.51 -20.50
N LYS A 32 5.26 -11.06 -19.56
CA LYS A 32 6.02 -12.30 -19.77
C LYS A 32 5.12 -13.51 -20.10
N ALA A 33 3.95 -13.59 -19.47
CA ALA A 33 3.00 -14.68 -19.67
C ALA A 33 2.06 -14.47 -20.87
N LYS A 34 2.03 -13.27 -21.46
CA LYS A 34 1.06 -12.84 -22.50
C LYS A 34 -0.40 -13.12 -22.12
N LYS A 35 -0.70 -13.08 -20.82
CA LYS A 35 -2.02 -13.37 -20.24
C LYS A 35 -2.25 -12.45 -19.05
N VAL A 36 -3.50 -12.03 -18.86
CA VAL A 36 -3.91 -11.27 -17.67
C VAL A 36 -3.91 -12.23 -16.49
N LEU A 37 -2.96 -12.04 -15.58
CA LEU A 37 -2.74 -12.83 -14.38
C LEU A 37 -2.77 -11.89 -13.17
N SER A 38 -3.34 -12.37 -12.08
CA SER A 38 -3.31 -11.70 -10.77
C SER A 38 -2.37 -12.48 -9.85
N PRO A 39 -1.04 -12.26 -9.93
CA PRO A 39 -0.07 -13.06 -9.20
C PRO A 39 -0.25 -12.88 -7.68
N ALA A 40 0.02 -13.93 -6.90
CA ALA A 40 -0.08 -13.91 -5.43
C ALA A 40 0.69 -12.72 -4.81
N ALA A 41 1.85 -12.37 -5.38
CA ALA A 41 2.65 -11.23 -4.93
C ALA A 41 1.92 -9.88 -5.01
N PHE A 42 0.96 -9.70 -5.92
CA PHE A 42 0.14 -8.49 -5.98
C PHE A 42 -0.64 -8.28 -4.68
N TRP A 43 -1.24 -9.36 -4.17
CA TRP A 43 -2.03 -9.35 -2.94
C TRP A 43 -1.13 -9.16 -1.71
N ILE A 44 0.00 -9.87 -1.66
CA ILE A 44 0.98 -9.74 -0.58
C ILE A 44 1.51 -8.29 -0.49
N LEU A 45 1.95 -7.71 -1.60
CA LEU A 45 2.42 -6.32 -1.65
C LEU A 45 1.32 -5.32 -1.25
N SER A 46 0.06 -5.60 -1.60
CA SER A 46 -1.07 -4.77 -1.20
C SER A 46 -1.30 -4.81 0.31
N ILE A 47 -1.24 -5.99 0.94
CA ILE A 47 -1.39 -6.13 2.39
C ILE A 47 -0.28 -5.36 3.12
N PHE A 48 0.98 -5.50 2.68
CA PHE A 48 2.09 -4.75 3.28
C PHE A 48 1.94 -3.23 3.09
N GLY A 49 1.57 -2.79 1.89
CA GLY A 49 1.28 -1.37 1.62
C GLY A 49 0.16 -0.83 2.49
N SER A 50 -0.94 -1.59 2.62
CA SER A 50 -2.09 -1.24 3.45
C SER A 50 -1.74 -1.15 4.93
N TYR A 51 -0.96 -2.09 5.45
CA TYR A 51 -0.52 -2.08 6.84
C TYR A 51 0.35 -0.84 7.15
N LEU A 52 1.29 -0.52 6.27
CA LEU A 52 2.12 0.69 6.40
C LEU A 52 1.29 1.97 6.30
N LEU A 53 0.32 2.02 5.38
CA LEU A 53 -0.54 3.21 5.23
C LEU A 53 -1.48 3.38 6.42
N PHE A 54 -1.94 2.27 7.03
CA PHE A 54 -2.71 2.30 8.26
C PHE A 54 -1.88 2.91 9.41
N ILE A 55 -0.64 2.44 9.61
CA ILE A 55 0.29 3.01 10.59
C ILE A 55 0.50 4.51 10.32
N TYR A 56 0.72 4.89 9.07
CA TYR A 56 0.85 6.30 8.68
C TYR A 56 -0.40 7.12 9.03
N GLY A 57 -1.60 6.60 8.78
CA GLY A 57 -2.87 7.24 9.14
C GLY A 57 -3.01 7.44 10.65
N VAL A 58 -2.69 6.42 11.45
CA VAL A 58 -2.68 6.51 12.93
C VAL A 58 -1.70 7.58 13.40
N LEU A 59 -0.46 7.58 12.88
CA LEU A 59 0.57 8.57 13.25
C LEU A 59 0.18 10.01 12.90
N ARG A 60 -0.66 10.18 11.87
CA ARG A 60 -1.19 11.49 11.46
C ARG A 60 -2.54 11.83 12.08
N ASN A 61 -3.12 10.94 12.89
CA ASN A 61 -4.50 11.04 13.37
C ASN A 61 -5.51 11.29 12.23
N ASP A 62 -5.28 10.66 11.08
CA ASP A 62 -6.10 10.82 9.89
C ASP A 62 -7.12 9.68 9.77
N PHE A 63 -8.33 9.95 10.25
CA PHE A 63 -9.43 8.98 10.26
C PHE A 63 -9.77 8.43 8.87
N ALA A 64 -9.68 9.25 7.82
CA ALA A 64 -10.03 8.83 6.46
C ALA A 64 -9.07 7.76 5.96
N ILE A 65 -7.77 7.90 6.23
CA ILE A 65 -6.76 6.90 5.88
C ILE A 65 -6.99 5.61 6.65
N ILE A 66 -7.21 5.71 7.98
CA ILE A 66 -7.41 4.56 8.86
C ILE A 66 -8.64 3.75 8.41
N LEU A 67 -9.78 4.42 8.20
CA LEU A 67 -11.01 3.77 7.76
C LEU A 67 -10.85 3.11 6.38
N GLY A 68 -10.20 3.81 5.43
CA GLY A 68 -9.95 3.28 4.10
C GLY A 68 -9.11 2.00 4.11
N GLN A 69 -8.07 1.95 4.95
CA GLN A 69 -7.25 0.75 5.09
C GLN A 69 -7.95 -0.39 5.82
N PHE A 70 -8.80 -0.09 6.80
CA PHE A 70 -9.61 -1.10 7.47
C PHE A 70 -10.59 -1.78 6.51
N ILE A 71 -11.27 -1.01 5.67
CA ILE A 71 -12.16 -1.55 4.62
C ILE A 71 -11.35 -2.36 3.60
N SER A 72 -10.18 -1.86 3.19
CA SER A 72 -9.31 -2.56 2.24
C SER A 72 -8.91 -3.94 2.77
N TYR A 73 -8.56 -4.04 4.06
CA TYR A 73 -8.21 -5.31 4.70
C TYR A 73 -9.37 -6.33 4.71
N TYR A 74 -10.62 -5.87 4.73
CA TYR A 74 -11.79 -6.75 4.75
C TYR A 74 -12.17 -7.29 3.36
N ILE A 75 -11.77 -6.59 2.29
CA ILE A 75 -12.04 -6.98 0.90
C ILE A 75 -11.01 -8.01 0.41
N TYR A 76 -9.80 -7.96 0.96
CA TYR A 76 -8.67 -8.82 0.61
C TYR A 76 -8.67 -10.13 1.40
#